data_AF-Q064L6-F1
#
_entry.id   AF-Q064L6-F1
#
_cell.length_a   1.000
_cell.length_b   1.000
_cell.length_c   1.000
_cell.angle_alpha   90.00
_cell.angle_beta   90.00
_cell.angle_gamma   90.00
#
_symmetry.space_group_name_H-M   'P 1'
#
loop_
_entity.id
_entity.type
_entity.pdbx_description
1 polymer ?
#
loop_
_entity_poly.entity_id
_entity_poly.type
_entity_poly.pdbx_seq_one_letter_code
_entity_poly.pdbx_strand_id
1 'polypeptide(L)' 'MSGQSKSPACYLRWTVKKVADRMYAVAATVDGIEYDFVGNYKSIRDAQKAGRRYATDLMHNSMSGGQLAFR' A
#
# COMPACT_ATOMS: atom_id res chain seq x y z
N MET A 1 -18.28 13.69 28.21
CA MET A 1 -18.24 13.03 26.89
C MET A 1 -17.18 13.73 26.05
N SER A 2 -15.94 13.28 26.14
CA SER A 2 -14.84 13.78 25.30
C SER A 2 -15.05 13.24 23.89
N GLY A 3 -15.46 14.13 22.98
CA GLY A 3 -15.68 13.82 21.58
C GLY A 3 -14.42 13.22 20.97
N GLN A 4 -14.48 11.94 20.59
CA GLN A 4 -13.51 11.32 19.72
C GLN A 4 -13.53 12.10 18.40
N SER A 5 -12.61 13.04 18.25
CA SER A 5 -12.20 13.55 16.95
C SER A 5 -11.84 12.33 16.11
N LYS A 6 -12.73 11.93 15.19
CA LYS A 6 -12.41 10.95 14.17
C LYS A 6 -11.39 11.60 13.26
N SER A 7 -10.11 11.55 13.64
CA SER A 7 -9.03 11.82 12.69
C SER A 7 -9.31 10.97 11.47
N PRO A 8 -9.29 11.51 10.24
CA PRO A 8 -9.45 10.70 9.05
C PRO A 8 -8.40 9.59 9.14
N ALA A 9 -8.86 8.37 9.33
CA ALA A 9 -7.98 7.22 9.33
C ALA A 9 -7.55 7.08 7.88
N CYS A 10 -6.38 7.61 7.52
CA CYS A 10 -5.80 7.39 6.20
C CYS A 10 -5.65 5.88 6.02
N TYR A 11 -6.54 5.26 5.24
CA TYR A 11 -6.57 3.82 5.07
C TYR A 11 -5.65 3.46 3.94
N LEU A 12 -4.40 3.12 4.27
CA LEU A 12 -3.53 2.54 3.28
C LEU A 12 -4.01 1.13 2.94
N ARG A 13 -4.37 0.93 1.67
CA ARG A 13 -4.81 -0.35 1.13
C ARG A 13 -3.86 -0.80 0.04
N TRP A 14 -3.73 -2.10 -0.16
CA TRP A 14 -3.08 -2.64 -1.36
C TRP A 14 -4.01 -3.63 -2.04
N THR A 15 -3.82 -3.79 -3.35
CA THR A 15 -4.57 -4.72 -4.18
C THR A 15 -3.60 -5.60 -4.95
N VAL A 16 -4.01 -6.85 -5.14
CA VAL A 16 -3.27 -7.83 -5.95
C VAL A 16 -4.19 -8.28 -7.07
N LYS A 17 -3.75 -8.14 -8.31
CA LYS A 17 -4.51 -8.54 -9.50
C LYS A 17 -3.70 -9.51 -10.35
N LYS A 18 -4.28 -10.64 -10.75
CA LYS A 18 -3.67 -11.51 -11.76
C LYS A 18 -3.74 -10.79 -13.12
N VAL A 19 -2.60 -10.59 -13.76
CA VAL A 19 -2.48 -9.85 -15.03
C VAL A 19 -2.08 -10.74 -16.20
N ALA A 20 -1.44 -11.88 -15.93
CA ALA A 20 -1.14 -12.91 -16.93
C ALA A 20 -1.01 -14.28 -16.25
N ASP A 21 -0.69 -15.33 -17.02
CA ASP A 21 -0.37 -16.61 -16.40
C ASP A 21 0.86 -16.48 -15.49
N ARG A 22 0.73 -16.99 -14.26
CA ARG A 22 1.74 -16.87 -13.20
C ARG A 22 2.29 -15.45 -13.03
N MET A 23 1.47 -14.41 -13.19
CA MET A 23 1.88 -13.03 -12.99
C MET A 23 0.79 -12.23 -12.28
N TYR A 24 1.18 -11.59 -11.17
CA TYR A 24 0.33 -10.81 -10.28
C TYR A 24 0.92 -9.41 -10.11
N ALA A 25 0.14 -8.40 -10.47
CA ALA A 25 0.46 -7.00 -10.25
C ALA A 25 -0.01 -6.57 -8.85
N VAL A 26 0.78 -5.73 -8.20
CA VAL A 26 0.47 -5.14 -6.90
C VAL A 26 0.45 -3.63 -7.02
N ALA A 27 -0.62 -3.03 -6.52
CA ALA A 27 -0.74 -1.57 -6.38
C ALA A 27 -1.16 -1.23 -4.95
N ALA A 28 -0.58 -0.18 -4.39
CA ALA A 28 -0.95 0.39 -3.11
C ALA A 28 -1.72 1.69 -3.32
N THR A 29 -2.58 2.05 -2.37
CA THR A 29 -3.32 3.30 -2.39
C THR A 29 -3.51 3.90 -1.02
N VAL A 30 -3.34 5.22 -0.92
CA VAL A 30 -3.69 6.03 0.25
C VAL A 30 -5.07 6.64 -0.02
N ASP A 31 -6.05 6.29 0.82
CA ASP A 31 -7.43 6.82 0.76
C ASP A 31 -8.14 6.64 -0.59
N GLY A 32 -7.65 5.75 -1.46
CA GLY A 32 -8.23 5.52 -2.79
C GLY A 32 -7.91 6.61 -3.81
N ILE A 33 -7.02 7.54 -3.49
CA ILE A 33 -6.68 8.70 -4.34
C ILE A 33 -5.27 8.53 -4.93
N GLU A 34 -4.29 8.32 -4.07
CA GLU A 34 -2.91 8.09 -4.50
C GLU A 34 -2.75 6.62 -4.85
N TYR A 35 -2.13 6.32 -5.99
CA TYR A 35 -1.89 4.95 -6.44
C TYR A 35 -0.43 4.77 -6.77
N ASP A 36 0.22 3.85 -6.06
CA ASP A 36 1.61 3.48 -6.28
C ASP A 36 1.70 2.05 -6.84
N PHE A 37 2.38 1.91 -7.98
CA PHE A 37 2.67 0.60 -8.53
C PHE A 37 3.84 -0.04 -7.78
N VAL A 38 3.57 -1.13 -7.07
CA VAL A 38 4.55 -1.82 -6.22
C VAL A 38 5.39 -2.81 -7.02
N GLY A 39 4.78 -3.48 -8.01
CA GLY A 39 5.51 -4.38 -8.91
C GLY A 39 4.71 -5.59 -9.39
N ASN A 40 5.39 -6.45 -10.16
CA ASN A 40 4.87 -7.71 -10.69
C ASN A 40 5.56 -8.91 -10.03
N TYR A 41 4.78 -9.92 -9.67
CA TYR A 41 5.25 -11.10 -8.94
C TYR A 41 4.74 -12.38 -9.58
N LYS A 42 5.54 -13.45 -9.52
CA LYS A 42 5.19 -14.74 -10.12
C LYS A 42 4.18 -15.55 -9.28
N SER A 43 4.05 -15.22 -8.01
CA SER A 43 3.22 -15.90 -7.03
C SER A 43 2.29 -14.93 -6.33
N ILE A 44 1.04 -15.35 -6.10
CA ILE A 44 0.08 -14.58 -5.31
C ILE A 44 0.59 -14.37 -3.88
N ARG A 45 1.33 -15.33 -3.32
CA ARG A 45 1.89 -15.23 -1.97
C ARG A 45 2.95 -14.11 -1.89
N ASP A 46 3.82 -14.03 -2.89
CA ASP A 46 4.86 -13.00 -2.95
C ASP A 46 4.25 -11.62 -3.21
N ALA A 47 3.26 -11.54 -4.09
CA ALA A 47 2.49 -10.33 -4.35
C ALA A 47 1.83 -9.78 -3.07
N GLN A 48 1.17 -10.65 -2.30
CA GLN A 48 0.54 -10.27 -1.04
C GLN A 48 1.57 -9.85 0.03
N LYS A 49 2.70 -10.55 0.10
CA LYS A 49 3.80 -10.20 1.01
C LYS A 49 4.37 -8.82 0.65
N ALA A 50 4.56 -8.55 -0.63
CA ALA A 50 5.07 -7.27 -1.11
C ALA A 50 4.11 -6.12 -0.82
N GLY A 51 2.82 -6.27 -1.13
CA GLY A 51 1.81 -5.25 -0.83
C GLY A 51 1.72 -4.91 0.65
N ARG A 52 1.73 -5.94 1.52
CA ARG A 52 1.75 -5.73 2.98
C ARG A 52 3.01 -5.00 3.46
N ARG A 53 4.18 -5.38 2.92
CA ARG A 53 5.46 -4.76 3.29
C ARG A 53 5.50 -3.31 2.85
N TYR A 54 5.18 -3.03 1.58
CA TYR A 54 5.06 -1.68 1.06
C TYR A 54 4.12 -0.84 1.92
N ALA A 55 2.96 -1.40 2.27
CA ALA A 55 1.99 -0.71 3.09
C ALA A 55 2.53 -0.37 4.50
N THR A 56 3.20 -1.34 5.12
CA THR A 56 3.81 -1.16 6.44
C THR A 56 4.92 -0.11 6.40
N ASP A 57 5.79 -0.19 5.38
CA ASP A 57 6.90 0.74 5.20
C ASP A 57 6.38 2.17 4.97
N LEU A 58 5.35 2.33 4.12
CA LEU A 58 4.75 3.65 3.87
C LEU A 58 4.08 4.24 5.11
N MET A 59 3.40 3.45 5.93
CA MET A 59 2.81 3.93 7.19
C MET A 59 3.87 4.39 8.20
N HIS A 60 4.99 3.67 8.32
CA HIS A 60 6.07 4.07 9.23
C HIS A 60 6.85 5.29 8.72
N ASN A 61 7.04 5.41 7.41
CA ASN A 61 7.76 6.54 6.82
C ASN A 61 6.91 7.81 6.74
N SER A 62 5.61 7.69 6.46
CA SER A 62 4.69 8.84 6.46
C SER A 62 4.48 9.44 7.85
N MET A 63 4.48 8.63 8.90
CA MET A 63 4.46 9.12 10.29
C MET A 63 5.74 9.85 10.72
N SER A 64 6.82 9.75 9.93
CA SER A 64 8.10 10.42 10.21
C SER A 64 8.28 11.77 9.47
N GLY A 65 7.25 12.27 8.77
CA GLY A 65 7.24 13.63 8.23
C GLY A 65 8.08 13.84 6.96
N GLY A 66 8.14 12.87 6.05
CA GLY A 66 8.89 13.05 4.80
C GLY A 66 8.50 12.09 3.70
N GLN A 67 7.89 12.66 2.66
CA GLN A 67 7.72 12.11 1.32
C GLN A 67 8.95 11.31 0.88
N LEU A 68 8.83 9.98 0.77
CA LEU A 68 9.92 9.14 0.25
C LEU A 68 9.85 9.06 -1.27
N ALA A 69 10.74 9.78 -1.91
CA ALA A 69 11.13 9.56 -3.30
C ALA A 69 11.82 8.20 -3.43
N PHE A 70 11.13 7.22 -4.01
CA PHE A 70 11.79 6.04 -4.57
C PHE A 70 12.31 6.41 -5.96
N ARG A 71 13.64 6.55 -6.07
CA ARG A 71 14.38 6.60 -7.34
C ARG A 71 14.60 5.19 -7.88
#